data_AF-A0A2E2M5X9-F1
#
_entry.id   AF-A0A2E2M5X9-F1
#
_cell.length_a   1.000
_cell.length_b   1.000
_cell.length_c   1.000
_cell.angle_alpha   90.00
_cell.angle_beta   90.00
_cell.angle_gamma   90.00
#
_symmetry.space_group_name_H-M   'P 1'
#
loop_
_entity.id
_entity.type
_entity.pdbx_description
1 polymer ?
#
loop_
_entity_poly.entity_id
_entity_poly.type
_entity_poly.pdbx_seq_one_letter_code
_entity_poly.pdbx_strand_id
1 'polypeptide(L)'
;GMIQAVESNKATDGSDVLFIDVIGDKSSIDKGHLLTSVLWDMTPVYTAMIEDLKADKFGTHGYSIGLADDSVKLIKTTQVDEKAWEEVMALREQIISGDIKVEPKFQAEDVRALVTVAE
;
A
#
# COMPACT_ATOMS: atom_id res chain seq x y z
N GLY A 1 19.02 3.51 -5.99
CA GLY A 1 17.73 3.44 -5.25
C GLY A 1 17.34 1.98 -5.06
N MET A 2 16.30 1.68 -4.27
CA MET A 2 15.93 0.29 -3.93
C MET A 2 15.74 -0.62 -5.14
N ILE A 3 15.09 -0.12 -6.21
CA ILE A 3 14.90 -0.90 -7.45
C ILE A 3 16.23 -1.38 -8.06
N GLN A 4 17.24 -0.49 -8.16
CA GLN A 4 18.56 -0.86 -8.69
C GLN A 4 19.30 -1.84 -7.78
N ALA A 5 19.13 -1.71 -6.45
CA ALA A 5 19.74 -2.64 -5.51
C ALA A 5 19.17 -4.05 -5.69
N VAL A 6 17.86 -4.15 -5.87
CA VAL A 6 17.15 -5.43 -6.06
C VAL A 6 17.49 -6.05 -7.41
N GLU A 7 17.56 -5.25 -8.49
CA GLU A 7 17.96 -5.71 -9.84
C GLU A 7 19.40 -6.25 -9.92
N SER A 8 20.30 -5.82 -9.03
CA SER A 8 21.74 -6.13 -9.09
C SER A 8 22.20 -7.17 -8.07
N ASN A 9 21.30 -7.66 -7.21
CA ASN A 9 21.62 -8.60 -6.15
C ASN A 9 20.76 -9.86 -6.22
N LYS A 10 21.24 -10.91 -5.57
CA LYS A 10 20.54 -12.18 -5.37
C LYS A 10 20.26 -12.40 -3.90
N ALA A 11 19.23 -13.18 -3.59
CA ALA A 11 19.01 -13.67 -2.25
C ALA A 11 20.14 -14.64 -1.83
N THR A 12 20.20 -14.98 -0.54
CA THR A 12 21.25 -15.86 0.01
C THR A 12 21.25 -17.27 -0.57
N ASP A 13 20.12 -17.71 -1.12
CA ASP A 13 19.95 -18.99 -1.81
C ASP A 13 20.18 -18.90 -3.34
N GLY A 14 20.57 -17.72 -3.84
CA GLY A 14 20.80 -17.45 -5.27
C GLY A 14 19.55 -17.10 -6.07
N SER A 15 18.36 -17.08 -5.47
CA SER A 15 17.12 -16.66 -6.13
C SER A 15 17.07 -15.14 -6.37
N ASP A 16 16.11 -14.71 -7.19
CA ASP A 16 15.86 -13.28 -7.41
C ASP A 16 15.35 -12.61 -6.14
N VAL A 17 15.84 -11.40 -5.87
CA VAL A 17 15.24 -10.53 -4.87
C VAL A 17 14.04 -9.84 -5.52
N LEU A 18 12.91 -9.79 -4.82
CA LEU A 18 11.75 -9.03 -5.23
C LEU A 18 11.54 -7.83 -4.31
N PHE A 19 10.86 -6.80 -4.79
CA PHE A 19 10.53 -5.61 -4.01
C PHE A 19 9.05 -5.28 -4.05
N ILE A 20 8.55 -4.79 -2.91
CA ILE A 20 7.24 -4.15 -2.81
C ILE A 20 7.49 -2.64 -2.82
N ASP A 21 6.90 -1.96 -3.78
CA ASP A 21 7.03 -0.51 -3.93
C ASP A 21 5.92 0.25 -3.19
N VAL A 22 6.00 1.58 -3.17
CA VAL A 22 5.03 2.44 -2.49
C VAL A 22 4.76 3.73 -3.27
N ILE A 23 3.56 4.28 -3.08
CA ILE A 23 2.98 5.50 -3.67
C ILE A 23 2.67 5.40 -5.17
N GLY A 24 3.51 4.77 -5.98
CA GLY A 24 3.37 4.76 -7.44
C GLY A 24 3.42 3.38 -8.09
N ASP A 25 3.18 3.36 -9.39
CA ASP A 25 3.32 2.17 -10.23
C ASP A 25 4.61 2.24 -11.07
N LYS A 26 5.55 1.33 -10.81
CA LYS A 26 6.82 1.21 -11.56
C LYS A 26 6.80 0.06 -12.57
N SER A 27 5.66 -0.57 -12.84
CA SER A 27 5.55 -1.73 -13.74
C SER A 27 6.10 -1.45 -15.16
N SER A 28 6.03 -0.21 -15.63
CA SER A 28 6.54 0.18 -16.96
C SER A 28 8.07 0.19 -17.08
N ILE A 29 8.79 0.25 -15.96
CA ILE A 29 10.26 0.25 -15.91
C ILE A 29 10.82 -0.95 -15.15
N ASP A 30 9.95 -1.84 -14.66
CA ASP A 30 10.35 -3.05 -13.96
C ASP A 30 11.04 -4.04 -14.92
N LYS A 31 12.00 -4.79 -14.37
CA LYS A 31 12.77 -5.81 -15.08
C LYS A 31 12.50 -7.22 -14.53
N GLY A 32 11.32 -7.44 -13.95
CA GLY A 32 10.95 -8.70 -13.31
C GLY A 32 11.28 -8.77 -11.82
N HIS A 33 11.39 -7.62 -11.13
CA HIS A 33 11.71 -7.59 -9.70
C HIS A 33 10.59 -6.98 -8.85
N LEU A 34 9.60 -6.31 -9.46
CA LEU A 34 8.46 -5.73 -8.76
C LEU A 34 7.42 -6.80 -8.41
N LEU A 35 7.34 -7.16 -7.13
CA LEU A 35 6.31 -8.06 -6.63
C LEU A 35 4.93 -7.39 -6.66
N THR A 36 4.81 -6.21 -6.06
CA THR A 36 3.59 -5.40 -6.05
C THR A 36 3.94 -3.98 -5.63
N SER A 37 2.97 -3.07 -5.63
CA SER A 37 3.13 -1.73 -5.08
C SER A 37 1.91 -1.35 -4.26
N VAL A 38 2.13 -0.68 -3.13
CA VAL A 38 1.10 0.06 -2.41
C VAL A 38 0.86 1.38 -3.15
N LEU A 39 -0.09 1.38 -4.07
CA LEU A 39 -0.46 2.54 -4.88
C LEU A 39 -1.28 3.53 -4.05
N TRP A 40 -0.90 4.81 -4.13
CA TRP A 40 -1.70 5.92 -3.59
C TRP A 40 -2.41 6.62 -4.74
N ASP A 41 -3.67 6.25 -4.95
CA ASP A 41 -4.53 6.85 -5.96
C ASP A 41 -5.24 8.07 -5.36
N MET A 42 -4.66 9.24 -5.56
CA MET A 42 -5.19 10.48 -5.02
C MET A 42 -6.35 11.06 -5.84
N THR A 43 -6.72 10.44 -6.97
CA THR A 43 -7.83 10.90 -7.81
C THR A 43 -9.16 11.01 -7.04
N PRO A 44 -9.64 10.00 -6.30
CA PRO A 44 -10.87 10.13 -5.50
C PRO A 44 -10.78 11.26 -4.46
N VAL A 45 -9.64 11.39 -3.78
CA VAL A 45 -9.42 12.43 -2.76
C VAL A 45 -9.46 13.82 -3.35
N TYR A 46 -8.69 14.08 -4.41
CA TYR A 46 -8.66 15.40 -5.04
C TYR A 46 -9.98 15.73 -5.74
N THR A 47 -10.70 14.73 -6.24
CA THR A 47 -12.05 14.94 -6.80
C THR A 47 -12.98 15.45 -5.71
N ALA A 48 -13.02 14.78 -4.54
CA ALA A 48 -13.83 15.24 -3.40
C ALA A 48 -13.43 16.65 -2.93
N MET A 49 -12.13 16.95 -2.85
CA MET A 49 -11.64 18.29 -2.50
C MET A 49 -12.10 19.36 -3.49
N ILE A 50 -12.05 19.08 -4.80
CA ILE A 50 -12.50 19.99 -5.86
C ILE A 50 -14.02 20.20 -5.78
N GLU A 51 -14.78 19.15 -5.48
CA GLU A 51 -16.23 19.23 -5.30
C GLU A 51 -16.60 20.10 -4.09
N ASP A 52 -15.92 19.93 -2.95
CA ASP A 52 -16.13 20.76 -1.77
C ASP A 52 -15.70 22.21 -1.99
N LEU A 53 -14.62 22.45 -2.74
CA LEU A 53 -14.24 23.82 -3.14
C LEU A 53 -15.34 24.49 -3.94
N LYS A 54 -15.95 23.79 -4.91
CA LYS A 54 -17.07 24.31 -5.70
C LYS A 54 -18.33 24.52 -4.87
N ALA A 55 -18.51 23.76 -3.80
CA ALA A 55 -19.65 23.82 -2.91
C ALA A 55 -19.45 24.73 -1.68
N ASP A 56 -18.32 25.45 -1.58
CA ASP A 56 -17.95 26.27 -0.42
C ASP A 56 -17.90 25.49 0.92
N LYS A 57 -17.48 24.22 0.84
CA LYS A 57 -17.34 23.29 1.98
C LYS A 57 -15.89 22.89 2.25
N PHE A 58 -14.96 23.37 1.45
CA PHE A 58 -13.55 23.03 1.61
C PHE A 58 -13.04 23.41 3.01
N GLY A 59 -12.27 22.51 3.63
CA GLY A 59 -11.72 22.72 4.97
C GLY A 59 -12.68 22.44 6.12
N THR A 60 -13.91 21.99 5.84
CA THR A 60 -14.88 21.63 6.90
C THR A 60 -14.71 20.21 7.44
N HIS A 61 -13.94 19.35 6.75
CA HIS A 61 -13.55 18.02 7.22
C HIS A 61 -12.20 17.60 6.65
N GLY A 62 -11.62 16.54 7.22
CA GLY A 62 -10.45 15.87 6.66
C GLY A 62 -10.83 14.92 5.53
N TYR A 63 -9.89 14.67 4.61
CA TYR A 63 -10.02 13.66 3.56
C TYR A 63 -9.12 12.49 3.95
N SER A 64 -9.72 11.31 4.13
CA SER A 64 -8.96 10.10 4.44
C SER A 64 -8.57 9.39 3.15
N ILE A 65 -7.46 8.67 3.20
CA ILE A 65 -7.13 7.64 2.20
C ILE A 65 -7.35 6.27 2.83
N GLY A 66 -7.74 5.28 2.05
CA GLY A 66 -8.01 3.94 2.55
C GLY A 66 -8.32 2.93 1.46
N LEU A 67 -8.69 1.74 1.92
CA LEU A 67 -9.02 0.61 1.05
C LEU A 67 -10.41 0.76 0.42
N ALA A 68 -11.37 1.34 1.15
CA ALA A 68 -12.78 1.38 0.73
C ALA A 68 -13.03 2.23 -0.52
N ASP A 69 -12.23 3.28 -0.74
CA ASP A 69 -12.34 4.19 -1.88
C ASP A 69 -11.22 3.99 -2.91
N ASP A 70 -10.45 2.90 -2.76
CA ASP A 70 -9.31 2.55 -3.62
C ASP A 70 -8.21 3.61 -3.72
N SER A 71 -8.21 4.60 -2.81
CA SER A 71 -7.14 5.60 -2.71
C SER A 71 -5.84 5.00 -2.16
N VAL A 72 -5.92 3.87 -1.44
CA VAL A 72 -4.80 2.98 -1.15
C VAL A 72 -5.14 1.58 -1.64
N LYS A 73 -4.33 1.02 -2.55
CA LYS A 73 -4.54 -0.33 -3.08
C LYS A 73 -3.22 -1.02 -3.45
N LEU A 74 -3.27 -2.34 -3.56
CA LEU A 74 -2.18 -3.11 -4.14
C LEU A 74 -2.35 -3.23 -5.66
N ILE A 75 -1.24 -3.26 -6.38
CA ILE A 75 -1.21 -3.56 -7.81
C ILE A 75 -0.86 -5.03 -8.01
N LYS A 76 -1.66 -5.76 -8.79
CA LYS A 76 -1.32 -7.13 -9.16
C LYS A 76 -0.32 -7.13 -10.32
N THR A 77 0.86 -7.69 -10.11
CA THR A 77 1.86 -7.91 -11.18
C THR A 77 1.93 -9.39 -11.55
N THR A 78 2.72 -9.73 -12.58
CA THR A 78 2.97 -11.12 -12.97
C THR A 78 3.76 -11.92 -11.94
N GLN A 79 4.42 -11.24 -10.99
CA GLN A 79 5.19 -11.90 -9.93
C GLN A 79 4.32 -12.33 -8.74
N VAL A 80 3.07 -11.85 -8.67
CA VAL A 80 2.15 -12.21 -7.59
C VAL A 80 1.52 -13.57 -7.87
N ASP A 81 1.73 -14.52 -6.97
CA ASP A 81 1.02 -15.80 -6.99
C ASP A 81 -0.50 -15.60 -6.84
N GLU A 82 -1.29 -16.32 -7.65
CA GLU A 82 -2.74 -16.14 -7.68
C GLU A 82 -3.38 -16.45 -6.33
N LYS A 83 -2.95 -17.52 -5.66
CA LYS A 83 -3.51 -17.91 -4.38
C LYS A 83 -3.16 -16.88 -3.30
N ALA A 84 -1.93 -16.40 -3.27
CA ALA A 84 -1.54 -15.32 -2.37
C ALA A 84 -2.35 -14.04 -2.63
N TRP A 85 -2.62 -13.71 -3.90
CA TRP A 85 -3.46 -12.56 -4.26
C TRP A 85 -4.89 -12.72 -3.72
N GLU A 86 -5.52 -13.88 -3.92
CA GLU A 86 -6.86 -14.17 -3.41
C GLU A 86 -6.93 -14.04 -1.89
N GLU A 87 -5.95 -14.59 -1.16
CA GLU A 87 -5.87 -14.48 0.30
C GLU A 87 -5.75 -13.02 0.77
N VAL A 88 -4.92 -12.21 0.09
CA VAL A 88 -4.75 -10.79 0.42
C VAL A 88 -5.99 -9.97 0.08
N MET A 89 -6.68 -10.27 -1.03
CA MET A 89 -7.94 -9.60 -1.37
C MET A 89 -9.06 -9.97 -0.39
N ALA A 90 -9.09 -11.20 0.12
CA ALA A 90 -10.02 -11.57 1.19
C ALA A 90 -9.73 -10.79 2.48
N LEU A 91 -8.45 -10.60 2.84
CA LEU A 91 -8.07 -9.75 3.99
C LEU A 91 -8.45 -8.28 3.77
N ARG A 92 -8.31 -7.76 2.54
CA ARG A 92 -8.77 -6.40 2.19
C ARG A 92 -10.26 -6.25 2.51
N GLU A 93 -11.09 -7.20 2.10
CA GLU A 93 -12.53 -7.17 2.39
C GLU A 93 -12.82 -7.23 3.90
N GLN A 94 -12.08 -8.03 4.66
CA GLN A 94 -12.22 -8.07 6.12
C GLN A 94 -11.82 -6.75 6.80
N ILE A 95 -10.85 -6.02 6.24
CA ILE A 95 -10.49 -4.69 6.76
C ILE A 95 -11.58 -3.67 6.42
N ILE A 96 -12.14 -3.73 5.20
CA ILE A 96 -13.22 -2.82 4.76
C ILE A 96 -14.51 -3.07 5.54
N SER A 97 -14.86 -4.34 5.81
CA SER A 97 -16.02 -4.69 6.64
C SER A 97 -15.85 -4.29 8.11
N GLY A 98 -14.61 -4.11 8.56
CA GLY A 98 -14.25 -3.84 9.95
C GLY A 98 -14.10 -5.10 10.80
N ASP A 99 -14.13 -6.29 10.20
CA ASP A 99 -13.83 -7.57 10.86
C ASP A 99 -12.37 -7.60 11.33
N ILE A 100 -11.46 -7.04 10.52
CA ILE A 100 -10.09 -6.73 10.91
C ILE A 100 -9.95 -5.22 11.07
N LYS A 101 -9.43 -4.79 12.23
CA LYS A 101 -9.13 -3.39 12.50
C LYS A 101 -7.63 -3.17 12.54
N VAL A 102 -7.15 -2.27 11.68
CA VAL A 102 -5.76 -1.82 11.67
C VAL A 102 -5.69 -0.49 12.41
N GLU A 103 -5.34 -0.55 13.69
CA GLU A 103 -5.33 0.62 14.58
C GLU A 103 -3.99 1.39 14.46
N PRO A 104 -3.99 2.64 13.97
CA PRO A 104 -2.76 3.42 13.86
C PRO A 104 -2.22 3.79 15.25
N LYS A 105 -0.90 3.69 15.41
CA LYS A 105 -0.19 4.17 16.60
C LYS A 105 0.55 5.47 16.26
N PHE A 106 0.15 6.55 16.91
CA PHE A 106 0.72 7.88 16.66
C PHE A 106 1.79 8.28 17.69
N GLN A 107 1.77 7.66 18.88
CA GLN A 107 2.78 7.92 19.90
C GLN A 107 4.01 7.07 19.64
N ALA A 108 5.19 7.69 19.73
CA ALA A 108 6.45 7.01 19.45
C ALA A 108 6.68 5.80 20.39
N GLU A 109 6.26 5.90 21.65
CA GLU A 109 6.36 4.81 22.62
C GLU A 109 5.47 3.62 22.24
N ASP A 110 4.23 3.88 21.80
CA ASP A 110 3.31 2.85 21.34
C ASP A 110 3.81 2.17 20.06
N VAL A 111 4.39 2.94 19.14
CA VAL A 111 5.01 2.40 17.92
C VAL A 111 6.17 1.48 18.30
N ARG A 112 7.06 1.93 19.20
CA ARG A 112 8.19 1.10 19.68
C ARG A 112 7.71 -0.17 20.34
N ALA A 113 6.70 -0.09 21.21
CA ALA A 113 6.12 -1.26 21.85
C ALA A 113 5.54 -2.25 20.83
N LEU A 114 4.93 -1.76 19.75
CA LEU A 114 4.36 -2.60 18.69
C LEU A 114 5.43 -3.32 17.86
N VAL A 115 6.54 -2.65 17.54
CA VAL A 115 7.57 -3.19 16.61
C VAL A 115 8.75 -3.86 17.33
N THR A 116 8.79 -3.82 18.66
CA THR A 116 9.79 -4.56 19.44
C THR A 116 9.35 -6.00 19.54
N VAL A 117 10.12 -6.91 18.94
CA VAL A 117 9.90 -8.36 19.05
C VAL A 117 10.17 -8.76 20.51
N ALA A 118 9.19 -9.37 21.17
CA ALA A 118 9.45 -10.03 22.44
C ALA A 118 10.34 -11.25 22.19
N GLU A 119 11.51 -11.30 22.84
CA GLU A 119 12.41 -12.46 22.82
C GLU A 119 11.83 -13.68 23.56
#